data_AF-A0A0A9WI12-F1
#
_entry.id   AF-A0A0A9WI12-F1
#
_cell.length_a   1.000
_cell.length_b   1.000
_cell.length_c   1.000
_cell.angle_alpha   90.00
_cell.angle_beta   90.00
_cell.angle_gamma   90.00
#
_symmetry.space_group_name_H-M   'P 1'
#
loop_
_entity.id
_entity.type
_entity.pdbx_description
1 polymer ?
#
loop_
_entity_poly.entity_id
_entity_poly.type
_entity_poly.pdbx_seq_one_letter_code
_entity_poly.pdbx_strand_id
1 'polypeptide(L)'
;QRQMVSLVANLTLNFIGWVYYIFTDAWDNKPTAATFRAAHSVWIIFFIFTICHSCQITKASAEKFNSELFRLMRENKELCKNEKLQLYVTMKQTVNFTACGFFTLGYPLVTSIIAAATTYLVILVQFSMPPSKGS
;
A
#
# COMPACT_ATOMS: atom_id res chain seq x y z
N GLN A 1 -5.63 8.73 9.09
CA GLN A 1 -4.25 8.19 8.92
C GLN A 1 -3.95 6.97 9.81
N ARG A 2 -4.20 6.98 11.14
CA ARG A 2 -3.94 5.81 12.01
C ARG A 2 -4.68 4.52 11.60
N GLN A 3 -5.94 4.63 11.17
CA GLN A 3 -6.71 3.47 10.72
C GLN A 3 -6.16 2.81 9.45
N MET A 4 -5.60 3.59 8.50
CA MET A 4 -4.97 3.02 7.29
C MET A 4 -3.71 2.21 7.62
N VAL A 5 -2.87 2.70 8.54
CA VAL A 5 -1.64 1.99 8.93
C VAL A 5 -1.98 0.67 9.61
N SER A 6 -2.95 0.68 10.52
CA SER A 6 -3.43 -0.55 11.16
C SER A 6 -4.02 -1.53 10.15
N LEU A 7 -4.76 -1.04 9.15
CA LEU A 7 -5.33 -1.88 8.10
C LEU A 7 -4.22 -2.52 7.25
N VAL A 8 -3.25 -1.73 6.79
CA VAL A 8 -2.12 -2.21 5.98
C VAL A 8 -1.28 -3.23 6.76
N ALA A 9 -0.97 -2.95 8.02
CA ALA A 9 -0.22 -3.87 8.87
C ALA A 9 -0.98 -5.18 9.12
N ASN A 10 -2.30 -5.11 9.27
CA ASN A 10 -3.12 -6.31 9.46
C ASN A 10 -3.21 -7.16 8.16
N LEU A 11 -3.28 -6.49 7.00
CA LEU A 11 -3.27 -7.13 5.69
C LEU A 11 -1.93 -7.81 5.38
N THR A 12 -0.80 -7.18 5.74
CA THR A 12 0.53 -7.78 5.55
C THR A 12 0.74 -8.99 6.45
N LEU A 13 0.36 -8.91 7.72
CA LEU A 13 0.44 -10.04 8.65
C LEU A 13 -0.47 -11.19 8.23
N ASN A 14 -1.70 -10.89 7.78
CA ASN A 14 -2.59 -11.90 7.21
C ASN A 14 -1.96 -12.56 5.98
N PHE A 15 -1.45 -11.78 5.03
CA PHE A 15 -0.83 -12.32 3.82
C PHE A 15 0.34 -13.26 4.13
N ILE A 16 1.24 -12.87 5.04
CA ILE A 16 2.37 -13.70 5.48
C ILE A 16 1.88 -15.01 6.11
N GLY A 17 0.88 -14.92 6.99
CA GLY A 17 0.27 -16.10 7.62
C GLY A 17 -0.37 -17.05 6.59
N TRP A 18 -1.11 -16.51 5.62
CA TRP A 18 -1.76 -17.32 4.59
C TRP A 18 -0.76 -18.02 3.67
N VAL A 19 0.35 -17.36 3.30
CA VAL A 19 1.41 -18.00 2.48
C VAL A 19 2.08 -19.13 3.26
N TYR A 20 2.34 -18.95 4.56
CA TYR A 20 2.84 -20.02 5.42
C TYR A 20 1.87 -21.21 5.46
N TYR A 21 0.57 -20.97 5.67
CA TYR A 21 -0.44 -22.04 5.73
C TYR A 21 -0.64 -22.77 4.39
N ILE A 22 -0.50 -22.08 3.25
CA ILE A 22 -0.50 -22.72 1.92
C ILE A 22 0.69 -23.67 1.81
N PHE A 23 1.87 -23.26 2.30
CA PHE A 23 3.06 -24.09 2.29
C PHE A 23 2.89 -25.35 3.15
N THR A 24 2.31 -25.20 4.35
CA THR A 24 2.03 -26.36 5.23
C THR A 24 0.96 -27.28 4.64
N ASP A 25 -0.08 -26.74 4.01
CA ASP A 25 -1.13 -27.56 3.37
C ASP A 25 -0.64 -28.32 2.14
N ALA A 26 0.28 -27.72 1.37
CA ALA A 26 0.93 -28.36 0.24
C ALA A 26 1.82 -29.52 0.72
N TRP A 27 2.47 -29.36 1.87
CA TRP A 27 3.23 -30.42 2.52
C TRP A 27 2.33 -31.54 3.07
N ASP A 28 1.18 -31.19 3.65
CA ASP A 28 0.18 -32.13 4.22
C ASP A 28 -0.79 -32.72 3.19
N ASN A 29 -0.68 -32.35 1.91
CA ASN A 29 -1.53 -32.79 0.80
C ASN A 29 -3.05 -32.57 1.04
N LYS A 30 -3.42 -31.40 1.58
CA LYS A 30 -4.82 -30.98 1.88
C LYS A 30 -5.32 -29.92 0.87
N PRO A 31 -5.76 -30.31 -0.34
CA PRO A 31 -5.99 -29.38 -1.45
C PRO A 31 -7.21 -28.45 -1.26
N THR A 32 -8.25 -28.89 -0.56
CA THR A 32 -9.49 -28.10 -0.36
C THR A 32 -9.31 -26.92 0.58
N ALA A 33 -8.42 -27.02 1.57
CA ALA A 33 -8.10 -25.89 2.44
C ALA A 33 -7.27 -24.86 1.67
N ALA A 34 -6.22 -25.31 0.97
CA ALA A 34 -5.31 -24.46 0.21
C ALA A 34 -6.02 -23.57 -0.84
N THR A 35 -7.04 -24.08 -1.53
CA THR A 35 -7.80 -23.30 -2.54
C THR A 35 -8.59 -22.15 -1.92
N PHE A 36 -9.23 -22.36 -0.77
CA PHE A 36 -9.94 -21.29 -0.05
C PHE A 36 -8.97 -20.20 0.44
N ARG A 37 -7.79 -20.59 0.95
CA ARG A 37 -6.76 -19.64 1.41
C ARG A 37 -6.20 -18.80 0.26
N ALA A 38 -5.95 -19.45 -0.88
CA ALA A 38 -5.46 -18.77 -2.08
C ALA A 38 -6.49 -17.74 -2.58
N ALA A 39 -7.77 -18.10 -2.64
CA ALA A 39 -8.85 -17.19 -3.04
C ALA A 39 -8.94 -15.97 -2.10
N HIS A 40 -8.86 -16.18 -0.78
CA HIS A 40 -8.86 -15.09 0.20
C HIS A 40 -7.64 -14.16 0.05
N SER A 41 -6.47 -14.71 -0.25
CA SER A 41 -5.25 -13.94 -0.49
C SER A 41 -5.36 -13.07 -1.75
N VAL A 42 -5.92 -13.61 -2.83
CA VAL A 42 -6.19 -12.86 -4.06
C VAL A 42 -7.17 -11.71 -3.81
N TRP A 43 -8.21 -11.94 -3.01
CA TRP A 43 -9.16 -10.90 -2.63
C TRP A 43 -8.50 -9.74 -1.88
N ILE A 44 -7.63 -10.05 -0.92
CA ILE A 44 -6.87 -9.04 -0.15
C ILE A 44 -5.99 -8.20 -1.09
N ILE A 45 -5.27 -8.84 -2.00
CA ILE A 45 -4.41 -8.15 -2.97
C ILE A 45 -5.25 -7.23 -3.86
N PHE A 46 -6.37 -7.72 -4.38
CA PHE A 46 -7.29 -6.91 -5.19
C PHE A 46 -7.77 -5.67 -4.45
N PHE A 47 -8.16 -5.83 -3.17
CA PHE A 47 -8.61 -4.72 -2.34
C PHE A 47 -7.52 -3.66 -2.10
N ILE A 48 -6.27 -4.08 -1.86
CA ILE A 48 -5.13 -3.17 -1.75
C ILE A 48 -4.92 -2.41 -3.07
N PHE A 49 -5.01 -3.10 -4.21
CA PHE A 49 -4.91 -2.48 -5.52
C PHE A 49 -6.01 -1.45 -5.75
N THR A 50 -7.25 -1.76 -5.41
CA THR A 50 -8.38 -0.81 -5.52
C THR A 50 -8.13 0.45 -4.71
N ILE A 51 -7.71 0.31 -3.44
CA ILE A 51 -7.40 1.47 -2.59
C ILE A 51 -6.26 2.30 -3.17
N CYS A 52 -5.18 1.66 -3.60
CA CYS A 52 -4.05 2.35 -4.20
C CYS A 52 -4.47 3.10 -5.47
N HIS A 53 -5.26 2.46 -6.32
CA HIS A 53 -5.76 3.05 -7.56
C HIS A 53 -6.66 4.26 -7.28
N SER A 54 -7.60 4.16 -6.33
CA SER A 54 -8.43 5.28 -5.91
C SER A 54 -7.58 6.45 -5.41
N CYS A 55 -6.58 6.20 -4.56
CA CYS A 55 -5.68 7.24 -4.06
C CYS A 55 -4.86 7.90 -5.18
N GLN A 56 -4.42 7.12 -6.18
CA GLN A 56 -3.68 7.65 -7.34
C GLN A 56 -4.57 8.54 -8.22
N ILE A 57 -5.83 8.16 -8.47
CA ILE A 57 -6.78 9.00 -9.20
C ILE A 57 -7.05 10.30 -8.44
N THR A 58 -7.27 10.22 -7.13
CA THR A 58 -7.48 11.43 -6.31
C THR A 58 -6.25 12.35 -6.34
N LYS A 59 -5.03 11.77 -6.29
CA LYS A 59 -3.79 12.54 -6.42
C LYS A 59 -3.70 13.24 -7.77
N ALA A 60 -3.89 12.51 -8.86
CA ALA A 60 -3.82 13.07 -10.22
C ALA A 60 -4.86 14.17 -10.43
N SER A 61 -6.08 13.98 -9.92
CA SER A 61 -7.15 14.98 -9.98
C SER A 61 -6.79 16.25 -9.20
N ALA A 62 -6.24 16.09 -7.98
CA ALA A 62 -5.82 17.22 -7.16
C ALA A 62 -4.64 17.99 -7.78
N GLU A 63 -3.66 17.28 -8.37
CA GLU A 63 -2.54 17.90 -9.09
C GLU A 63 -3.02 18.66 -10.33
N LYS A 64 -3.97 18.11 -11.08
CA LYS A 64 -4.58 18.79 -12.24
C LYS A 64 -5.35 20.04 -11.81
N PHE A 65 -6.16 19.94 -10.76
CA PHE A 65 -6.87 21.10 -10.19
C PHE A 65 -5.90 22.19 -9.74
N ASN A 66 -4.86 21.83 -8.99
CA ASN A 66 -3.84 22.80 -8.55
C ASN A 66 -3.15 23.45 -9.74
N SER A 67 -2.75 22.69 -10.76
CA SER A 67 -2.10 23.22 -11.96
C SER A 67 -2.97 24.24 -12.68
N GLU A 68 -4.27 23.93 -12.82
CA GLU A 68 -5.24 24.81 -13.47
C GLU A 68 -5.54 26.06 -12.63
N LEU A 69 -5.63 25.91 -11.30
CA LEU A 69 -5.79 27.03 -10.37
C LEU A 69 -4.59 27.98 -10.44
N PHE A 70 -3.35 27.45 -10.47
CA PHE A 70 -2.13 28.24 -10.64
C PHE A 70 -2.12 28.97 -12.00
N ARG A 71 -2.59 28.33 -13.07
CA ARG A 71 -2.71 28.94 -14.41
C ARG A 71 -3.69 30.12 -14.38
N LEU A 72 -4.88 29.92 -13.84
CA LEU A 72 -5.93 30.94 -13.74
C LEU A 72 -5.52 32.13 -12.87
N MET A 73 -4.83 31.89 -11.76
CA MET A 73 -4.31 32.97 -10.90
C MET A 73 -3.22 33.81 -11.58
N ARG A 74 -2.40 33.19 -12.45
CA ARG A 74 -1.40 33.92 -13.25
C ARG A 74 -2.07 34.81 -14.29
N GLU A 75 -3.13 34.33 -14.93
CA GLU A 75 -3.87 35.03 -15.98
C GLU A 75 -4.77 36.15 -15.42
N ASN A 76 -5.32 35.99 -14.22
CA ASN A 76 -6.22 36.96 -13.59
C ASN A 76 -5.66 37.50 -12.27
N LYS A 77 -5.00 38.67 -12.33
CA LYS A 77 -4.44 39.36 -11.14
C LYS A 77 -5.48 39.73 -10.08
N GLU A 78 -6.76 39.85 -10.42
CA GLU A 78 -7.85 40.06 -9.45
C GLU A 78 -8.07 38.83 -8.55
N LEU A 79 -7.85 37.60 -9.05
CA LEU A 79 -7.92 36.39 -8.21
C LEU A 79 -6.76 36.32 -7.21
N CYS A 80 -5.61 36.93 -7.52
CA CYS A 80 -4.49 37.07 -6.58
C CYS A 80 -4.78 38.01 -5.41
N LYS A 81 -5.81 38.87 -5.49
CA LYS A 81 -6.26 39.70 -4.36
C LYS A 81 -7.11 38.91 -3.36
N ASN A 82 -7.58 37.72 -3.74
CA ASN A 82 -8.30 36.85 -2.81
C ASN A 82 -7.29 36.16 -1.89
N GLU A 83 -7.16 36.69 -0.68
CA GLU A 83 -6.21 36.24 0.33
C GLU A 83 -6.33 34.74 0.64
N LYS A 84 -7.55 34.18 0.61
CA LYS A 84 -7.77 32.72 0.80
C LYS A 84 -7.19 31.89 -0.33
N LEU A 85 -7.37 32.35 -1.57
CA LEU A 85 -6.86 31.69 -2.77
C LEU A 85 -5.34 31.78 -2.83
N GLN A 86 -4.79 32.95 -2.48
CA GLN A 86 -3.37 33.21 -2.43
C GLN A 86 -2.68 32.38 -1.33
N LEU A 87 -3.31 32.23 -0.15
CA LEU A 87 -2.83 31.36 0.92
C LEU A 87 -2.87 29.89 0.48
N TYR A 88 -3.97 29.43 -0.14
CA TYR A 88 -4.14 28.07 -0.63
C TYR A 88 -3.05 27.68 -1.65
N VAL A 89 -2.74 28.58 -2.57
CA VAL A 89 -1.73 28.39 -3.61
C VAL A 89 -0.30 28.52 -3.07
N THR A 90 -0.06 29.46 -2.14
CA THR A 90 1.25 29.62 -1.45
C THR A 90 1.59 28.41 -0.58
N MET A 91 0.59 27.78 0.03
CA MET A 91 0.78 26.57 0.85
C MET A 91 1.17 25.33 0.04
N LYS A 92 1.28 25.42 -1.29
CA LYS A 92 1.81 24.39 -2.20
C LYS A 92 1.35 23.00 -1.76
N GLN A 93 0.04 22.71 -1.94
CA GLN A 93 -0.51 21.38 -1.67
C GLN A 93 0.09 20.36 -2.64
N THR A 94 1.33 19.93 -2.40
CA THR A 94 1.85 18.65 -2.89
C THR A 94 1.04 17.59 -2.17
N VAL A 95 -0.05 17.13 -2.80
CA VAL A 95 -0.92 16.10 -2.25
C VAL A 95 -0.20 14.76 -2.36
N ASN A 96 0.79 14.56 -1.49
CA ASN A 96 1.41 13.26 -1.29
C ASN A 96 0.56 12.51 -0.27
N PHE A 97 -0.29 11.61 -0.78
CA PHE A 97 -0.97 10.63 0.05
C PHE A 97 0.08 9.72 0.67
N THR A 98 0.44 10.02 1.91
CA THR A 98 1.36 9.23 2.72
C THR A 98 0.59 8.55 3.84
N ALA A 99 0.84 7.26 4.03
CA ALA A 99 0.39 6.56 5.23
C ALA A 99 1.24 7.06 6.40
N CYS A 100 0.68 7.97 7.20
CA CYS A 100 1.28 8.50 8.42
C CYS A 100 2.66 9.18 8.21
N GLY A 101 2.97 9.65 6.99
CA GLY A 101 4.29 10.22 6.66
C GLY A 101 5.42 9.20 6.48
N PHE A 102 5.16 7.91 6.69
CA PHE A 102 6.17 6.84 6.60
C PHE A 102 6.34 6.29 5.18
N PHE A 103 5.24 6.15 4.41
CA PHE A 103 5.29 5.58 3.07
C PHE A 103 4.28 6.26 2.13
N THR A 104 4.71 6.54 0.89
CA THR A 104 3.84 7.05 -0.17
C THR A 104 2.91 5.93 -0.65
N LEU A 105 1.59 6.16 -0.66
CA LEU A 105 0.61 5.21 -1.21
C LEU A 105 0.83 5.08 -2.73
N GLY A 106 1.37 3.94 -3.17
CA GLY A 106 1.69 3.64 -4.57
C GLY A 106 2.56 2.39 -4.71
N TYR A 107 3.25 2.22 -5.84
CA TYR A 107 4.19 1.11 -6.08
C TYR A 107 5.25 0.88 -4.98
N PRO A 108 5.75 1.91 -4.25
CA PRO A 108 6.63 1.70 -3.10
C PRO A 108 6.01 0.90 -1.94
N LEU A 109 4.69 0.99 -1.76
CA LEU A 109 3.98 0.20 -0.76
C LEU A 109 3.95 -1.28 -1.17
N VAL A 110 3.59 -1.57 -2.42
CA VAL A 110 3.53 -2.93 -2.96
C VAL A 110 4.89 -3.62 -2.87
N THR A 111 5.96 -2.94 -3.28
CA THR A 111 7.33 -3.45 -3.18
C THR A 111 7.76 -3.69 -1.73
N SER A 112 7.40 -2.81 -0.79
CA SER A 112 7.70 -3.00 0.64
C SER A 112 6.98 -4.22 1.22
N ILE A 113 5.72 -4.46 0.85
CA ILE A 113 4.94 -5.63 1.27
C ILE A 113 5.59 -6.92 0.76
N ILE A 114 5.99 -6.96 -0.51
CA ILE A 114 6.65 -8.11 -1.12
C ILE A 114 7.98 -8.38 -0.41
N ALA A 115 8.82 -7.35 -0.21
CA ALA A 115 10.11 -7.48 0.45
C ALA A 115 9.99 -8.01 1.90
N ALA A 116 9.01 -7.49 2.66
CA ALA A 116 8.74 -7.96 4.01
C ALA A 116 8.26 -9.43 4.00
N ALA A 117 7.33 -9.78 3.11
CA ALA A 117 6.84 -11.16 2.99
C ALA A 117 7.96 -12.15 2.67
N THR A 118 8.83 -11.84 1.71
CA THR A 118 10.02 -12.64 1.38
C THR A 118 10.92 -12.81 2.60
N THR A 119 11.21 -11.72 3.32
CA THR A 119 12.08 -11.75 4.51
C THR A 119 11.53 -12.67 5.60
N TYR A 120 10.24 -12.53 5.94
CA TYR A 120 9.62 -13.37 6.95
C TYR A 120 9.49 -14.83 6.53
N LEU A 121 9.24 -15.10 5.25
CA LEU A 121 9.23 -16.47 4.70
C LEU A 121 10.58 -17.14 4.85
N VAL A 122 11.66 -16.45 4.49
CA VAL A 122 13.03 -16.96 4.63
C VAL A 122 13.32 -17.30 6.09
N ILE A 123 12.96 -16.41 7.02
CA ILE A 123 13.11 -16.62 8.46
C ILE A 123 12.32 -17.87 8.90
N LEU A 124 11.02 -17.93 8.59
CA LEU A 124 10.16 -19.05 8.98
C LEU A 124 10.67 -20.39 8.45
N VAL A 125 11.12 -20.44 7.19
CA VAL A 125 11.70 -21.65 6.59
C VAL A 125 12.98 -22.06 7.32
N GLN A 126 13.88 -21.12 7.61
CA GLN A 126 15.12 -21.40 8.36
C GLN A 126 14.84 -21.99 9.75
N PHE A 127 13.85 -21.46 10.46
CA PHE A 127 13.46 -21.98 11.77
C PHE A 127 12.65 -23.30 11.71
N SER A 128 12.09 -23.64 10.55
CA SER A 128 11.33 -24.88 10.36
C SER A 128 12.19 -26.07 9.95
N MET A 129 13.44 -25.84 9.51
CA MET A 129 14.37 -26.93 9.19
C MET A 129 15.08 -27.41 10.46
N PRO A 130 15.00 -28.71 10.81
CA PRO A 130 15.76 -29.24 11.95
C PRO A 130 17.26 -29.09 11.67
N PRO A 131 18.09 -28.89 12.72
CA PRO A 131 19.53 -28.74 12.54
C PRO A 131 20.06 -29.97 11.80
N SER A 132 20.67 -29.72 10.65
CA SER A 132 21.43 -30.72 9.89
C SER A 132 22.39 -31.41 10.85
N LYS A 133 22.14 -32.69 11.16
CA LYS A 133 23.15 -33.53 11.79
C LYS A 133 24.24 -33.71 10.75
N GLY A 134 25.32 -32.96 10.92
CA GLY A 134 26.54 -33.13 10.14
C GLY A 134 26.97 -34.60 10.18
N SER A 135 27.03 -35.21 9.01
CA SER A 135 27.74 -36.46 8.76
C SER A 135 29.21 -36.16 8.52
#